data_AF-A0A1G9RIC6-F1
#
_entry.id   AF-A0A1G9RIC6-F1
#
_cell.length_a   1.000
_cell.length_b   1.000
_cell.length_c   1.000
_cell.angle_alpha   90.00
_cell.angle_beta   90.00
_cell.angle_gamma   90.00
#
_symmetry.space_group_name_H-M   'P 1'
#
loop_
_entity.id
_entity.type
_entity.pdbx_description
1 polymer ?
#
loop_
_entity_poly.entity_id
_entity_poly.type
_entity_poly.pdbx_seq_one_letter_code
_entity_poly.pdbx_strand_id
1 'polypeptide(L)'
;MPDRYQKTPERHEPTARQVRVNPQLRAKAGKLAFAVLFLPVLGWLIGATIISQFNGVHGPDPAIAPGQTYAVARICHRHGPVSTHGFGFWHQCAADLHYDGATEPAGEEIVNFLGPADIGQKVALEREGTGRRSHHVRAAGQPLEGWAWLALPFAAAWLYLVFRVARPLARDLGEDLEAIKLDEPTRDITVVDSRRSWLNWKVQLVLLMFATIAAVRGTPWAFEGFGDHRILSLVGWSVIVLLAANFVRRFVFGPWVTVSPDGLSFRGRRFDWAEVQELRLTRHNVLVVTPRIGRTRRIGRFGDEGGTRLHHALRHFAEATYSRDRADA
;
A
#
# COMPACT_ATOMS: atom_id res chain seq x y z
N MET A 1 -13.92 -38.82 -68.69
CA MET A 1 -14.46 -38.01 -67.58
C MET A 1 -13.47 -38.10 -66.43
N PRO A 2 -12.76 -37.02 -66.07
CA PRO A 2 -11.81 -37.06 -64.96
C PRO A 2 -12.48 -36.62 -63.66
N ASP A 3 -12.44 -37.48 -62.65
CA ASP A 3 -12.85 -37.20 -61.27
C ASP A 3 -11.90 -36.17 -60.63
N ARG A 4 -12.43 -34.97 -60.37
CA ARG A 4 -11.75 -33.97 -59.54
C ARG A 4 -11.90 -34.36 -58.07
N TYR A 5 -10.84 -34.92 -57.51
CA TYR A 5 -10.64 -34.98 -56.06
C TYR A 5 -10.62 -33.55 -55.48
N GLN A 6 -11.70 -33.16 -54.81
CA GLN A 6 -11.75 -31.95 -53.98
C GLN A 6 -10.97 -32.21 -52.70
N LYS A 7 -9.78 -31.62 -52.60
CA LYS A 7 -8.96 -31.60 -51.39
C LYS A 7 -9.69 -30.78 -50.33
N THR A 8 -10.20 -31.44 -49.30
CA THR A 8 -10.86 -30.83 -48.14
C THR A 8 -9.87 -29.87 -47.46
N PRO A 9 -10.22 -28.61 -47.21
CA PRO A 9 -9.32 -27.70 -46.51
C PRO A 9 -9.17 -28.19 -45.06
N GLU A 10 -7.93 -28.56 -44.69
CA GLU A 10 -7.57 -28.83 -43.30
C GLU A 10 -7.93 -27.62 -42.45
N ARG A 11 -8.95 -27.76 -41.62
CA ARG A 11 -9.34 -26.78 -40.63
C ARG A 11 -8.23 -26.76 -39.58
N HIS A 12 -7.28 -25.84 -39.73
CA HIS A 12 -6.28 -25.58 -38.70
C HIS A 12 -7.03 -25.08 -37.46
N GLU A 13 -7.23 -25.98 -36.49
CA GLU A 13 -7.66 -25.60 -35.16
C GLU A 13 -6.63 -24.61 -34.62
N PRO A 14 -7.04 -23.38 -34.28
CA PRO A 14 -6.15 -22.45 -33.61
C PRO A 14 -5.85 -23.06 -32.24
N THR A 15 -4.72 -23.77 -32.14
CA THR A 15 -4.15 -24.16 -30.86
C THR A 15 -3.95 -22.86 -30.09
N ALA A 16 -4.86 -22.59 -29.15
CA ALA A 16 -4.80 -21.45 -28.26
C ALA A 16 -3.46 -21.52 -27.54
N ARG A 17 -2.49 -20.77 -28.05
CA ARG A 17 -1.13 -20.72 -27.52
C ARG A 17 -1.26 -20.00 -26.19
N GLN A 18 -1.49 -20.76 -25.12
CA GLN A 18 -1.51 -20.23 -23.77
C GLN A 18 -0.21 -19.46 -23.58
N VAL A 19 -0.34 -18.15 -23.38
CA VAL A 19 0.77 -17.29 -23.00
C VAL A 19 1.24 -17.79 -21.64
N ARG A 20 2.18 -18.74 -21.64
CA ARG A 20 2.87 -19.18 -20.43
C ARG A 20 3.69 -18.00 -19.98
N VAL A 21 3.14 -17.24 -19.05
CA VAL A 21 3.88 -16.19 -18.35
C VAL A 21 5.14 -16.83 -17.80
N ASN A 22 6.30 -16.36 -18.25
CA ASN A 22 7.58 -16.94 -17.88
C ASN A 22 7.68 -16.95 -16.33
N PRO A 23 7.80 -18.13 -15.70
CA PRO A 23 7.86 -18.23 -14.24
C PRO A 23 9.02 -17.43 -13.64
N GLN A 24 10.09 -17.20 -14.42
CA GLN A 24 11.22 -16.37 -14.01
C GLN A 24 10.83 -14.90 -13.86
N LEU A 25 9.97 -14.37 -14.75
CA LEU A 25 9.53 -12.97 -14.70
C LEU A 25 8.66 -12.72 -13.45
N ARG A 26 7.77 -13.67 -13.13
CA ARG A 26 6.98 -13.65 -11.89
C ARG A 26 7.86 -13.68 -10.65
N ALA A 27 8.90 -14.52 -10.64
CA ALA A 27 9.84 -14.60 -9.53
C ALA A 27 10.64 -13.29 -9.37
N LYS A 28 11.12 -12.67 -10.46
CA LYS A 28 11.82 -11.38 -10.43
C LYS A 28 10.92 -10.25 -9.91
N ALA A 29 9.70 -10.15 -10.44
CA ALA A 29 8.71 -9.16 -9.97
C ALA A 29 8.34 -9.38 -8.49
N GLY A 30 8.19 -10.64 -8.06
CA GLY A 30 7.96 -10.99 -6.66
C GLY A 30 9.12 -10.59 -5.75
N LYS A 31 10.38 -10.84 -6.15
CA LYS A 31 11.57 -10.40 -5.43
C LYS A 31 11.66 -8.87 -5.33
N LEU A 32 11.34 -8.16 -6.42
CA LEU A 32 11.33 -6.70 -6.41
C LEU A 32 10.24 -6.16 -5.48
N ALA A 33 9.03 -6.71 -5.54
CA ALA A 33 7.94 -6.35 -4.64
C ALA A 33 8.32 -6.63 -3.19
N PHE A 34 8.94 -7.78 -2.91
CA PHE A 34 9.48 -8.11 -1.58
C PHE A 34 10.50 -7.07 -1.11
N ALA A 35 11.48 -6.74 -1.96
CA ALA A 35 12.53 -5.80 -1.62
C ALA A 35 12.00 -4.38 -1.37
N VAL A 36 11.00 -3.92 -2.12
CA VAL A 36 10.47 -2.56 -2.00
C VAL A 36 9.42 -2.45 -0.90
N LEU A 37 8.66 -3.50 -0.61
CA LEU A 37 7.57 -3.45 0.37
C LEU A 37 7.96 -4.00 1.74
N PHE A 38 8.66 -5.14 1.79
CA PHE A 38 8.92 -5.86 3.04
C PHE A 38 10.23 -5.44 3.69
N LEU A 39 11.31 -5.24 2.93
CA LEU A 39 12.59 -4.82 3.52
C LEU A 39 12.49 -3.48 4.28
N PRO A 40 11.82 -2.42 3.80
CA PRO A 40 11.69 -1.18 4.58
C PRO A 40 10.96 -1.39 5.90
N VAL A 41 9.87 -2.17 5.89
CA VAL A 41 9.11 -2.50 7.10
C VAL A 41 9.99 -3.29 8.07
N LEU A 42 10.74 -4.28 7.58
CA LEU A 42 11.66 -5.06 8.39
C LEU A 42 12.77 -4.20 9.00
N GLY A 43 13.35 -3.29 8.23
CA GLY A 43 14.37 -2.36 8.73
C GLY A 43 13.85 -1.44 9.81
N TRP A 44 12.65 -0.90 9.60
CA TRP A 44 11.99 -0.09 10.61
C TRP A 44 11.70 -0.91 11.88
N LEU A 45 11.21 -2.15 11.76
CA LEU A 45 11.00 -3.02 12.91
C LEU A 45 12.30 -3.30 13.66
N ILE A 46 13.40 -3.60 12.96
CA ILE A 46 14.72 -3.82 13.57
C ILE A 46 15.20 -2.55 14.28
N GLY A 47 15.13 -1.39 13.62
CA GLY A 47 15.54 -0.12 14.21
C GLY A 47 14.71 0.24 15.45
N ALA A 48 13.39 0.07 15.37
CA ALA A 48 12.49 0.28 16.50
C ALA A 48 12.78 -0.70 17.65
N THR A 49 13.12 -1.96 17.35
CA THR A 49 13.51 -2.97 18.36
C THR A 49 14.75 -2.53 19.12
N ILE A 50 15.78 -2.07 18.39
CA ILE A 50 17.03 -1.60 19.00
C ILE A 50 16.72 -0.42 19.92
N ILE A 51 15.97 0.59 19.46
CA ILE A 51 15.62 1.76 20.28
C ILE A 51 14.79 1.33 21.51
N SER A 52 13.78 0.48 21.31
CA SER A 52 12.89 0.04 22.37
C SER A 52 13.58 -0.79 23.46
N GLN A 53 14.63 -1.55 23.12
CA GLN A 53 15.40 -2.31 24.11
C GLN A 53 16.01 -1.41 25.18
N PHE A 54 16.33 -0.15 24.83
CA PHE A 54 16.95 0.78 25.76
C PHE A 54 15.97 1.77 26.38
N ASN A 55 14.81 2.01 25.75
CA ASN A 55 13.79 2.92 26.28
C ASN A 55 13.23 2.50 27.66
N GLY A 56 13.27 1.20 27.99
CA GLY A 56 12.81 0.69 29.28
C GLY A 56 13.90 0.56 30.35
N VAL A 57 15.15 0.91 30.01
CA VAL A 57 16.27 0.84 30.95
C VAL A 57 16.43 2.23 31.55
N HIS A 58 16.06 2.35 32.81
CA HIS A 58 16.23 3.58 33.58
C HIS A 58 17.30 3.39 34.65
N GLY A 59 17.98 4.48 35.00
CA GLY A 59 18.78 4.54 36.21
C GLY A 59 17.92 4.33 37.48
N PRO A 60 18.55 4.30 38.67
CA PRO A 60 17.80 4.27 39.92
C PRO A 60 16.88 5.50 40.03
N ASP A 61 15.64 5.28 40.47
CA ASP A 61 14.71 6.39 40.66
C ASP A 61 15.19 7.34 41.76
N PRO A 62 15.18 8.66 41.51
CA PRO A 62 15.47 9.63 42.56
C PRO A 62 14.35 9.59 43.61
N ALA A 63 14.72 9.89 44.86
CA ALA A 63 13.72 10.09 45.90
C ALA A 63 12.79 11.25 45.53
N ILE A 64 11.48 11.08 45.77
CA ILE A 64 10.48 12.11 45.45
C ILE A 64 10.72 13.32 46.35
N ALA A 65 11.11 14.44 45.74
CA ALA A 65 11.29 15.69 46.47
C ALA A 65 9.92 16.30 46.87
N PRO A 66 9.82 17.02 48.00
CA PRO A 66 8.66 17.87 48.29
C PRO A 66 8.47 18.84 47.12
N GLY A 67 7.27 18.97 46.57
CA GLY A 67 7.09 19.76 45.34
C GLY A 67 6.99 18.95 44.05
N GLN A 68 7.40 17.68 44.05
CA GLN A 68 7.59 16.94 42.81
C GLN A 68 6.34 16.15 42.40
N THR A 69 6.03 16.18 41.11
CA THR A 69 4.98 15.34 40.51
C THR A 69 5.42 13.89 40.52
N TYR A 70 4.51 12.99 40.87
CA TYR A 70 4.74 11.54 40.81
C TYR A 70 3.58 10.83 40.12
N ALA A 71 3.88 9.67 39.53
CA ALA A 71 2.88 8.75 38.99
C ALA A 71 2.81 7.48 39.82
N VAL A 72 1.62 6.89 39.87
CA VAL A 72 1.40 5.53 40.39
C VAL A 72 0.75 4.69 39.29
N ALA A 73 1.46 3.67 38.82
CA ALA A 73 0.88 2.75 37.83
C ALA A 73 -0.22 1.90 38.48
N ARG A 74 -1.36 1.77 37.81
CA ARG A 74 -2.48 0.93 38.26
C ARG A 74 -2.51 -0.40 37.52
N ILE A 75 -2.55 -0.32 36.20
CA ILE A 75 -2.71 -1.46 35.30
C ILE A 75 -1.74 -1.28 34.14
N CYS A 76 -1.08 -2.36 33.75
CA CYS A 76 -0.16 -2.38 32.63
C CYS A 76 -0.58 -3.43 31.61
N HIS A 77 -0.71 -3.00 30.37
CA HIS A 77 -1.01 -3.87 29.24
C HIS A 77 0.28 -4.24 28.53
N ARG A 78 0.44 -5.53 28.24
CA ARG A 78 1.58 -6.05 27.47
C ARG A 78 1.22 -6.03 25.99
N HIS A 79 2.10 -5.43 25.19
CA HIS A 79 1.98 -5.34 23.74
C HIS A 79 3.14 -6.10 23.06
N GLY A 80 2.89 -6.74 21.91
CA GLY A 80 3.89 -7.54 21.18
C GLY A 80 3.29 -8.80 20.54
N PRO A 81 4.10 -9.67 19.90
CA PRO A 81 5.56 -9.62 19.76
C PRO A 81 6.07 -8.72 18.61
N VAL A 82 5.17 -8.13 17.83
CA VAL A 82 5.50 -7.19 16.73
C VAL A 82 4.63 -5.95 16.90
N SER A 83 5.23 -4.77 16.98
CA SER A 83 4.52 -3.51 17.25
C SER A 83 5.25 -2.29 16.70
N THR A 84 4.76 -1.08 17.00
CA THR A 84 5.46 0.17 16.66
C THR A 84 6.75 0.41 17.43
N HIS A 85 6.97 -0.35 18.50
CA HIS A 85 8.23 -0.39 19.23
C HIS A 85 9.16 -1.50 18.70
N GLY A 86 8.84 -2.09 17.54
CA GLY A 86 9.61 -3.15 16.92
C GLY A 86 9.20 -4.54 17.39
N PHE A 87 10.16 -5.46 17.38
CA PHE A 87 10.05 -6.81 17.89
C PHE A 87 10.21 -6.86 19.40
N GLY A 88 9.54 -7.81 20.02
CA GLY A 88 9.56 -8.01 21.46
C GLY A 88 8.29 -7.52 22.14
N PHE A 89 8.34 -7.50 23.47
CA PHE A 89 7.21 -7.09 24.29
C PHE A 89 7.56 -5.81 25.02
N TRP A 90 6.60 -4.91 25.06
CA TRP A 90 6.65 -3.68 25.83
C TRP A 90 5.36 -3.52 26.62
N HIS A 91 5.38 -2.63 27.60
CA HIS A 91 4.23 -2.38 28.46
C HIS A 91 3.79 -0.94 28.33
N GLN A 92 2.48 -0.74 28.39
CA GLN A 92 1.87 0.57 28.46
C GLN A 92 0.94 0.54 29.66
N CYS A 93 1.10 1.50 30.56
CA CYS A 93 0.42 1.49 31.84
C CYS A 93 -0.53 2.68 31.94
N ALA A 94 -1.71 2.44 32.50
CA ALA A 94 -2.56 3.50 33.00
C ALA A 94 -2.04 3.90 34.39
N ALA A 95 -1.78 5.20 34.56
CA ALA A 95 -1.18 5.75 35.76
C ALA A 95 -1.96 6.94 36.29
N ASP A 96 -2.09 7.00 37.61
CA ASP A 96 -2.67 8.15 38.31
C ASP A 96 -1.55 9.18 38.52
N LEU A 97 -1.77 10.39 38.01
CA LEU A 97 -0.85 11.51 38.19
C LEU A 97 -1.19 12.32 39.43
N HIS A 98 -0.20 12.50 40.30
CA HIS A 98 -0.32 13.32 41.49
C HIS A 98 0.58 14.55 41.37
N TYR A 99 -0.03 15.73 41.34
CA TYR A 99 0.68 17.00 41.42
C TYR A 99 0.98 17.35 42.88
N ASP A 100 1.94 18.25 43.07
CA ASP A 100 2.39 18.68 44.39
C ASP A 100 1.23 19.09 45.31
N GLY A 101 1.25 18.57 46.55
CA GLY A 101 0.26 18.85 47.58
C GLY A 101 -1.14 18.27 47.36
N ALA A 102 -1.42 17.64 46.22
CA ALA A 102 -2.72 17.04 45.94
C ALA A 102 -2.80 15.60 46.48
N THR A 103 -3.75 15.35 47.38
CA THR A 103 -4.09 14.00 47.85
C THR A 103 -4.91 13.21 46.83
N GLU A 104 -5.67 13.90 45.98
CA GLU A 104 -6.44 13.28 44.90
C GLU A 104 -5.64 13.22 43.61
N PRO A 105 -5.77 12.14 42.81
CA PRO A 105 -5.16 12.06 41.50
C PRO A 105 -5.76 13.11 40.59
N ALA A 106 -4.91 13.83 39.86
CA ALA A 106 -5.34 14.87 38.95
C ALA A 106 -5.97 14.31 37.66
N GLY A 107 -5.73 13.04 37.38
CA GLY A 107 -6.28 12.30 36.26
C GLY A 107 -5.53 11.01 36.02
N GLU A 108 -6.18 10.11 35.29
CA GLU A 108 -5.57 8.89 34.76
C GLU A 108 -4.97 9.20 33.38
N GLU A 109 -3.69 8.90 33.19
CA GLU A 109 -2.98 9.07 31.92
C GLU A 109 -2.31 7.77 31.49
N ILE A 110 -2.26 7.53 30.18
CA ILE A 110 -1.59 6.36 29.62
C ILE A 110 -0.12 6.70 29.36
N VAL A 111 0.78 6.00 30.06
CA VAL A 111 2.23 6.22 30.01
C VAL A 111 3.00 4.99 29.52
N ASN A 112 4.11 5.22 28.82
CA ASN A 112 4.95 4.16 28.22
C ASN A 112 6.28 3.90 28.97
N PHE A 113 6.58 4.70 29.99
CA PHE A 113 7.85 4.63 30.74
C PHE A 113 7.73 3.88 32.08
N LEU A 114 6.51 3.51 32.47
CA LEU A 114 6.26 2.66 33.63
C LEU A 114 6.14 1.21 33.19
N GLY A 115 6.61 0.30 34.06
CA GLY A 115 6.51 -1.14 33.86
C GLY A 115 5.61 -1.81 34.89
N PRO A 116 5.33 -3.12 34.72
CA PRO A 116 4.55 -3.90 35.68
C PRO A 116 5.14 -3.92 37.10
N ALA A 117 6.46 -3.71 37.23
CA ALA A 117 7.13 -3.63 38.53
C ALA A 117 6.80 -2.34 39.29
N ASP A 118 6.38 -1.28 38.60
CA ASP A 118 6.07 0.03 39.19
C ASP A 118 4.60 0.11 39.68
N ILE A 119 3.81 -0.96 39.54
CA ILE A 119 2.40 -0.97 39.95
C ILE A 119 2.29 -0.75 41.46
N GLY A 120 1.52 0.27 41.84
CA GLY A 120 1.36 0.69 43.23
C GLY A 120 2.57 1.42 43.84
N GLN A 121 3.65 1.60 43.09
CA GLN A 121 4.82 2.37 43.53
C GLN A 121 4.70 3.83 43.12
N LYS A 122 5.26 4.74 43.93
CA LYS A 122 5.35 6.15 43.58
C LYS A 122 6.63 6.37 42.78
N VAL A 123 6.49 6.75 41.52
CA VAL A 123 7.62 7.01 40.62
C VAL A 123 7.72 8.52 40.38
N ALA A 124 8.89 9.08 40.66
CA ALA A 124 9.16 10.50 40.47
C ALA A 124 9.16 10.87 38.98
N LEU A 125 8.47 11.95 38.64
CA LEU A 125 8.41 12.47 37.28
C LEU A 125 9.16 13.78 37.17
N GLU A 126 9.70 14.01 35.97
CA GLU A 126 10.22 15.30 35.54
C GLU A 126 9.35 15.84 34.41
N ARG A 127 9.20 17.16 34.36
CA ARG A 127 8.42 17.84 33.32
C ARG A 127 9.36 18.23 32.19
N GLU A 128 9.26 17.54 31.06
CA GLU A 128 10.07 17.84 29.89
C GLU A 128 9.33 18.81 28.96
N GLY A 129 10.03 19.87 28.53
CA GLY A 129 9.50 20.91 27.63
C GLY A 129 8.82 22.10 28.32
N THR A 130 8.51 23.14 27.54
CA THR A 130 7.92 24.39 28.04
C THR A 130 6.48 24.60 27.56
N GLY A 131 5.63 25.14 28.44
CA GLY A 131 4.25 25.55 28.11
C GLY A 131 3.27 24.39 27.91
N ARG A 132 2.36 24.53 26.93
CA ARG A 132 1.25 23.60 26.66
C ARG A 132 1.67 22.21 26.13
N ARG A 133 2.94 22.03 25.76
CA ARG A 133 3.47 20.75 25.24
C ARG A 133 4.38 20.03 26.23
N SER A 134 4.36 20.45 27.49
CA SER A 134 5.11 19.73 28.50
C SER A 134 4.52 18.35 28.70
N HIS A 135 5.37 17.35 28.73
CA HIS A 135 4.99 15.97 29.02
C HIS A 135 5.77 15.49 30.23
N HIS A 136 5.20 14.54 30.96
CA HIS A 136 5.86 13.94 32.11
C HIS A 136 6.68 12.74 31.64
N VAL A 137 7.95 12.73 32.02
CA VAL A 137 8.88 11.61 31.81
C VAL A 137 9.37 11.12 33.16
N ARG A 138 9.82 9.87 33.24
CA ARG A 138 10.44 9.33 34.45
C ARG A 138 11.69 10.17 34.76
N ALA A 139 11.84 10.64 36.00
CA ALA A 139 13.00 11.46 36.39
C ALA A 139 14.32 10.67 36.39
N ALA A 140 14.26 9.34 36.32
CA ALA A 140 15.43 8.49 36.16
C ALA A 140 16.03 8.65 34.75
N GLY A 141 17.29 9.10 34.70
CA GLY A 141 18.02 9.29 33.45
C GLY A 141 18.05 8.03 32.60
N GLN A 142 17.96 8.22 31.28
CA GLN A 142 18.03 7.13 30.31
C GLN A 142 19.45 7.01 29.75
N PRO A 143 20.03 5.79 29.65
CA PRO A 143 21.40 5.60 29.17
C PRO A 143 21.59 6.03 27.72
N LEU A 144 20.52 6.10 26.93
CA LEU A 144 20.52 6.52 25.53
C LEU A 144 19.86 7.88 25.29
N GLU A 145 19.67 8.68 26.34
CA GLU A 145 19.17 10.04 26.19
C GLU A 145 20.11 10.82 25.24
N GLY A 146 19.55 11.31 24.13
CA GLY A 146 20.33 11.97 23.07
C GLY A 146 20.89 11.05 21.98
N TRP A 147 20.81 9.72 22.06
CA TRP A 147 21.26 8.80 21.00
C TRP A 147 20.28 8.68 19.82
N ALA A 148 19.16 9.40 19.88
CA ALA A 148 18.17 9.45 18.80
C ALA A 148 18.78 9.82 17.43
N TRP A 149 19.90 10.57 17.41
CA TRP A 149 20.61 10.91 16.17
C TRP A 149 21.13 9.67 15.43
N LEU A 150 21.39 8.53 16.10
CA LEU A 150 21.81 7.28 15.45
C LEU A 150 20.70 6.62 14.62
N ALA A 151 19.44 7.00 14.83
CA ALA A 151 18.34 6.54 13.98
C ALA A 151 18.50 7.05 12.53
N LEU A 152 19.11 8.22 12.33
CA LEU A 152 19.34 8.81 11.01
C LEU A 152 20.35 8.01 10.15
N PRO A 153 21.60 7.72 10.60
CA PRO A 153 22.53 6.91 9.83
C PRO A 153 22.02 5.47 9.66
N PHE A 154 21.29 4.91 10.63
CA PHE A 154 20.64 3.60 10.47
C PHE A 154 19.59 3.62 9.34
N ALA A 155 18.67 4.59 9.36
CA ALA A 155 17.65 4.74 8.33
C ALA A 155 18.28 4.98 6.94
N ALA A 156 19.32 5.81 6.85
CA ALA A 156 20.06 6.06 5.62
C ALA A 156 20.76 4.80 5.09
N ALA A 157 21.46 4.06 5.97
CA ALA A 157 22.10 2.80 5.61
C ALA A 157 21.08 1.74 5.15
N TRP A 158 19.91 1.68 5.79
CA TRP A 158 18.85 0.75 5.42
C TRP A 158 18.21 1.11 4.07
N LEU A 159 17.90 2.38 3.83
CA LEU A 159 17.41 2.84 2.53
C LEU A 159 18.44 2.58 1.41
N TYR A 160 19.72 2.78 1.71
CA TYR A 160 20.80 2.45 0.79
C TYR A 160 20.83 0.94 0.46
N LEU A 161 20.64 0.07 1.47
CA LEU A 161 20.54 -1.38 1.27
C LEU A 161 19.34 -1.75 0.39
N VAL A 162 18.14 -1.21 0.69
CA VAL A 162 16.94 -1.43 -0.12
C VAL A 162 17.16 -1.00 -1.56
N PHE A 163 17.75 0.18 -1.77
CA PHE A 163 18.09 0.68 -3.11
C PHE A 163 19.07 -0.24 -3.84
N ARG A 164 20.14 -0.68 -3.16
CA ARG A 164 21.13 -1.63 -3.69
C ARG A 164 20.50 -2.94 -4.15
N VAL A 165 19.52 -3.47 -3.41
CA VAL A 165 18.84 -4.72 -3.74
C VAL A 165 17.79 -4.52 -4.84
N ALA A 166 17.00 -3.45 -4.77
CA ALA A 166 15.91 -3.21 -5.71
C ALA A 166 16.38 -2.74 -7.09
N ARG A 167 17.47 -1.96 -7.18
CA ARG A 167 17.96 -1.40 -8.44
C ARG A 167 18.31 -2.44 -9.52
N PRO A 168 19.10 -3.49 -9.26
CA PRO A 168 19.38 -4.50 -10.29
C PRO A 168 18.10 -5.26 -10.69
N LEU A 169 17.27 -5.63 -9.71
CA LEU A 169 15.98 -6.31 -9.98
C LEU A 169 15.06 -5.48 -10.87
N ALA A 170 15.01 -4.16 -10.65
CA ALA A 170 14.21 -3.26 -11.47
C ALA A 170 14.79 -3.08 -12.88
N ARG A 171 16.11 -3.05 -13.02
CA ARG A 171 16.79 -3.00 -14.33
C ARG A 171 16.53 -4.27 -15.14
N ASP A 172 16.81 -5.44 -14.56
CA ASP A 172 16.60 -6.73 -15.22
C ASP A 172 15.14 -6.92 -15.64
N LEU A 173 14.20 -6.52 -14.78
CA LEU A 173 12.77 -6.59 -15.11
C LEU A 173 12.40 -5.62 -16.24
N GLY A 174 13.02 -4.44 -16.26
CA GLY A 174 12.85 -3.46 -17.35
C GLY A 174 13.34 -4.01 -18.69
N GLU A 175 14.55 -4.58 -18.71
CA GLU A 175 15.15 -5.19 -19.90
C GLU A 175 14.33 -6.38 -20.40
N ASP A 176 13.91 -7.28 -19.51
CA ASP A 176 13.05 -8.42 -19.88
C ASP A 176 11.71 -7.94 -20.46
N LEU A 177 11.12 -6.89 -19.87
CA LEU A 177 9.86 -6.30 -20.35
C LEU A 177 10.05 -5.60 -21.70
N GLU A 178 11.20 -5.00 -21.95
CA GLU A 178 11.54 -4.40 -23.25
C GLU A 178 11.83 -5.46 -24.32
N ALA A 179 12.53 -6.54 -23.97
CA ALA A 179 12.75 -7.68 -24.86
C ALA A 179 11.42 -8.33 -25.28
N ILE A 180 10.48 -8.51 -24.33
CA ILE A 180 9.12 -8.99 -24.63
C ILE A 180 8.36 -8.02 -25.55
N LYS A 181 8.63 -6.72 -25.47
CA LYS A 181 8.04 -5.73 -26.40
C LYS A 181 8.66 -5.78 -27.79
N LEU A 182 9.93 -6.15 -27.92
CA LEU A 182 10.70 -6.10 -29.17
C LEU A 182 10.57 -7.39 -30.00
N ASP A 183 10.49 -8.56 -29.36
CA ASP A 183 10.44 -9.86 -30.05
C ASP A 183 9.06 -10.24 -30.61
N GLU A 184 8.05 -9.36 -30.51
CA GLU A 184 6.69 -9.73 -30.89
C GLU A 184 5.87 -8.63 -31.58
N PRO A 185 6.11 -8.41 -32.89
CA PRO A 185 5.20 -7.63 -33.72
C PRO A 185 3.84 -8.33 -33.99
N THR A 186 3.53 -9.45 -33.32
CA THR A 186 2.30 -10.24 -33.52
C THR A 186 1.38 -10.36 -32.29
N ARG A 187 1.71 -9.77 -31.12
CA ARG A 187 0.95 -10.03 -29.87
C ARG A 187 -0.09 -8.98 -29.50
N ASP A 188 -1.27 -9.50 -29.20
CA ASP A 188 -2.31 -9.02 -28.27
C ASP A 188 -1.85 -7.89 -27.32
N ILE A 189 -2.19 -6.64 -27.64
CA ILE A 189 -2.03 -5.50 -26.72
C ILE A 189 -3.21 -5.51 -25.76
N THR A 190 -2.95 -5.90 -24.50
CA THR A 190 -3.93 -5.74 -23.43
C THR A 190 -3.82 -4.34 -22.84
N VAL A 191 -4.84 -3.52 -23.12
CA VAL A 191 -5.03 -2.22 -22.49
C VAL A 191 -5.84 -2.45 -21.22
N VAL A 192 -5.13 -2.58 -20.09
CA VAL A 192 -5.70 -2.45 -18.75
C VAL A 192 -5.61 -0.99 -18.37
N ASP A 193 -6.76 -0.34 -18.21
CA ASP A 193 -6.77 1.04 -17.78
C ASP A 193 -7.49 1.19 -16.44
N SER A 194 -6.79 1.79 -15.48
CA SER A 194 -7.40 2.18 -14.23
C SER A 194 -8.08 3.53 -14.45
N ARG A 195 -9.41 3.57 -14.35
CA ARG A 195 -10.18 4.82 -14.39
C ARG A 195 -9.47 5.91 -13.56
N ARG A 196 -9.27 7.09 -14.14
CA ARG A 196 -8.55 8.22 -13.52
C ARG A 196 -8.97 8.34 -12.07
N SER A 197 -8.03 8.07 -11.18
CA SER A 197 -8.30 8.12 -9.76
C SER A 197 -8.78 9.52 -9.41
N TRP A 198 -9.90 9.67 -8.71
CA TRP A 198 -10.27 10.99 -8.16
C TRP A 198 -9.10 11.52 -7.32
N LEU A 199 -8.43 10.61 -6.61
CA LEU A 199 -7.34 10.94 -5.71
C LEU A 199 -5.99 10.52 -6.30
N ASN A 200 -5.02 11.43 -6.44
CA ASN A 200 -3.67 11.08 -6.88
C ASN A 200 -3.12 9.91 -6.05
N TRP A 201 -2.49 8.92 -6.69
CA TRP A 201 -1.94 7.74 -5.99
C TRP A 201 -1.00 8.14 -4.85
N LYS A 202 -0.26 9.26 -5.01
CA LYS A 202 0.58 9.83 -3.95
C LYS A 202 -0.22 10.21 -2.71
N VAL A 203 -1.37 10.85 -2.91
CA VAL A 203 -2.29 11.24 -1.82
C VAL A 203 -2.90 9.99 -1.19
N GLN A 204 -3.27 8.97 -1.97
CA GLN A 204 -3.76 7.70 -1.42
C GLN A 204 -2.72 7.03 -0.53
N LEU A 205 -1.45 7.04 -0.92
CA LEU A 205 -0.36 6.46 -0.14
C LEU A 205 -0.15 7.23 1.17
N VAL A 206 -0.19 8.57 1.13
CA VAL A 206 -0.11 9.42 2.32
C VAL A 206 -1.29 9.16 3.26
N LEU A 207 -2.52 9.11 2.75
CA LEU A 207 -3.71 8.79 3.54
C LEU A 207 -3.64 7.39 4.15
N LEU A 208 -3.19 6.39 3.38
CA LEU A 208 -3.03 5.03 3.87
C LEU A 208 -2.02 4.98 5.03
N MET A 209 -0.90 5.70 4.92
CA MET A 209 0.11 5.77 5.96
C MET A 209 -0.45 6.38 7.25
N PHE A 210 -1.08 7.56 7.18
CA PHE A 210 -1.67 8.19 8.36
C PHE A 210 -2.79 7.35 8.98
N ALA A 211 -3.65 6.76 8.14
CA ALA A 211 -4.73 5.88 8.59
C ALA A 211 -4.20 4.63 9.30
N THR A 212 -3.11 4.04 8.79
CA THR A 212 -2.45 2.89 9.42
C THR A 212 -1.87 3.26 10.78
N ILE A 213 -1.19 4.41 10.88
CA ILE A 213 -0.64 4.89 12.16
C ILE A 213 -1.77 5.12 13.18
N ALA A 214 -2.85 5.78 12.76
CA ALA A 214 -4.02 6.04 13.61
C ALA A 214 -4.68 4.73 14.08
N ALA A 215 -4.90 3.79 13.15
CA ALA A 215 -5.48 2.48 13.45
C ALA A 215 -4.63 1.69 14.46
N VAL A 216 -3.33 1.57 14.21
CA VAL A 216 -2.41 0.80 15.06
C VAL A 216 -2.28 1.42 16.45
N ARG A 217 -2.19 2.75 16.56
CA ARG A 217 -2.09 3.43 17.87
C ARG A 217 -3.39 3.43 18.67
N GLY A 218 -4.54 3.53 18.00
CA GLY A 218 -5.84 3.59 18.67
C GLY A 218 -6.37 2.22 19.10
N THR A 219 -6.09 1.16 18.34
CA THR A 219 -6.70 -0.17 18.54
C THR A 219 -6.54 -0.76 19.96
N PRO A 220 -5.37 -0.69 20.61
CA PRO A 220 -5.20 -1.29 21.94
C PRO A 220 -6.12 -0.68 23.00
N TRP A 221 -6.37 0.63 22.92
CA TRP A 221 -7.11 1.41 23.92
C TRP A 221 -8.58 1.61 23.57
N ALA A 222 -8.98 1.27 22.34
CA ALA A 222 -10.31 1.53 21.81
C ALA A 222 -11.44 0.84 22.60
N PHE A 223 -11.13 -0.23 23.34
CA PHE A 223 -12.09 -1.03 24.09
C PHE A 223 -12.07 -0.78 25.60
N GLU A 224 -11.18 0.08 26.10
CA GLU A 224 -10.95 0.31 27.53
C GLU A 224 -11.58 1.60 28.06
N GLY A 225 -12.53 2.18 27.31
CA GLY A 225 -13.26 3.39 27.72
C GLY A 225 -12.60 4.71 27.30
N PHE A 226 -11.39 4.69 26.73
CA PHE A 226 -10.74 5.89 26.19
C PHE A 226 -11.39 6.34 24.86
N GLY A 227 -12.32 7.30 24.98
CA GLY A 227 -13.15 7.79 23.87
C GLY A 227 -12.35 8.24 22.63
N ASP A 228 -11.26 8.98 22.84
CA ASP A 228 -10.42 9.53 21.77
C ASP A 228 -9.69 8.44 20.97
N HIS A 229 -9.13 7.44 21.65
CA HIS A 229 -8.44 6.33 21.01
C HIS A 229 -9.38 5.44 20.20
N ARG A 230 -10.62 5.28 20.68
CA ARG A 230 -11.68 4.57 19.94
C ARG A 230 -12.03 5.29 18.64
N ILE A 231 -12.20 6.61 18.67
CA ILE A 231 -12.49 7.41 17.46
C ILE A 231 -11.31 7.32 16.48
N LEU A 232 -10.08 7.50 16.98
CA LEU A 232 -8.87 7.44 16.15
C LEU A 232 -8.72 6.08 15.45
N SER A 233 -8.94 4.97 16.18
CA SER A 233 -8.93 3.61 15.64
C SER A 233 -9.98 3.42 14.54
N LEU A 234 -11.23 3.83 14.82
CA LEU A 234 -12.35 3.65 13.91
C LEU A 234 -12.16 4.43 12.61
N VAL A 235 -11.70 5.69 12.70
CA VAL A 235 -11.38 6.51 11.52
C VAL A 235 -10.23 5.91 10.73
N GLY A 236 -9.15 5.48 11.40
CA GLY A 236 -8.00 4.83 10.76
C GLY A 236 -8.40 3.59 9.96
N TRP A 237 -9.09 2.63 10.60
CA TRP A 237 -9.55 1.42 9.93
C TRP A 237 -10.55 1.70 8.80
N SER A 238 -11.46 2.67 8.97
CA SER A 238 -12.42 3.04 7.93
C SER A 238 -11.72 3.54 6.67
N VAL A 239 -10.69 4.38 6.80
CA VAL A 239 -9.91 4.88 5.66
C VAL A 239 -9.16 3.74 4.97
N ILE A 240 -8.54 2.83 5.73
CA ILE A 240 -7.83 1.67 5.17
C ILE A 240 -8.80 0.80 4.35
N VAL A 241 -9.97 0.47 4.90
CA VAL A 241 -10.99 -0.33 4.22
C VAL A 241 -11.49 0.38 2.96
N LEU A 242 -11.74 1.68 3.01
CA LEU A 242 -12.18 2.47 1.85
C LEU A 242 -11.11 2.48 0.74
N LEU A 243 -9.84 2.65 1.08
CA LEU A 243 -8.74 2.62 0.11
C LEU A 243 -8.57 1.24 -0.50
N ALA A 244 -8.62 0.18 0.32
CA ALA A 244 -8.57 -1.21 -0.14
C ALA A 244 -9.76 -1.56 -1.03
N ALA A 245 -10.99 -1.21 -0.63
CA ALA A 245 -12.20 -1.42 -1.41
C ALA A 245 -12.16 -0.66 -2.74
N ASN A 246 -11.64 0.57 -2.76
CA ASN A 246 -11.44 1.34 -3.99
C ASN A 246 -10.39 0.69 -4.90
N PHE A 247 -9.30 0.15 -4.35
CA PHE A 247 -8.30 -0.59 -5.11
C PHE A 247 -8.89 -1.88 -5.73
N VAL A 248 -9.55 -2.72 -4.92
CA VAL A 248 -10.23 -3.94 -5.39
C VAL A 248 -11.28 -3.61 -6.43
N ARG A 249 -12.10 -2.58 -6.21
CA ARG A 249 -13.11 -2.13 -7.16
C ARG A 249 -12.48 -1.78 -8.51
N ARG A 250 -11.31 -1.13 -8.54
CA ARG A 250 -10.63 -0.78 -9.79
C ARG A 250 -10.07 -1.99 -10.50
N PHE A 251 -9.48 -2.90 -9.75
CA PHE A 251 -8.88 -4.10 -10.33
C PHE A 251 -9.95 -5.04 -10.90
N VAL A 252 -11.07 -5.22 -10.18
CA VAL A 252 -12.15 -6.13 -10.57
C VAL A 252 -13.10 -5.53 -11.61
N PHE A 253 -13.46 -4.24 -11.48
CA PHE A 253 -14.44 -3.59 -12.35
C PHE A 253 -13.84 -2.67 -13.41
N GLY A 254 -12.51 -2.56 -13.46
CA GLY A 254 -11.80 -1.79 -14.48
C GLY A 254 -12.09 -2.32 -15.90
N PRO A 255 -12.18 -1.44 -16.92
CA PRO A 255 -12.24 -1.88 -18.29
C PRO A 255 -10.89 -2.47 -18.72
N TRP A 256 -10.92 -3.69 -19.24
CA TRP A 256 -9.76 -4.40 -19.78
C TRP A 256 -10.13 -4.87 -21.17
N VAL A 257 -9.39 -4.40 -22.18
CA VAL A 257 -9.58 -4.78 -23.59
C VAL A 257 -8.26 -5.28 -24.12
N THR A 258 -8.29 -6.42 -24.77
CA THR A 258 -7.15 -6.95 -25.50
C THR A 258 -7.41 -6.80 -26.99
N VAL A 259 -6.50 -6.10 -27.68
CA VAL A 259 -6.55 -5.89 -29.13
C VAL A 259 -5.47 -6.76 -29.75
N SER A 260 -5.85 -7.67 -30.64
CA SER A 260 -4.95 -8.59 -31.33
C SER A 260 -5.08 -8.47 -32.84
N PRO A 261 -4.12 -9.03 -33.62
CA PRO A 261 -4.28 -9.12 -35.08
C PRO A 261 -5.53 -9.90 -35.50
N ASP A 262 -5.99 -10.85 -34.69
CA ASP A 262 -7.16 -11.67 -35.01
C ASP A 262 -8.49 -10.99 -34.64
N GLY A 263 -8.48 -10.03 -33.71
CA GLY A 263 -9.70 -9.42 -33.22
C GLY A 263 -9.55 -8.63 -31.93
N LEU A 264 -10.68 -8.45 -31.25
CA LEU A 264 -10.79 -7.72 -30.00
C LEU A 264 -11.42 -8.62 -28.94
N SER A 265 -10.79 -8.73 -27.76
CA SER A 265 -11.38 -9.44 -26.63
C SER A 265 -11.69 -8.52 -25.45
N PHE A 266 -12.87 -8.74 -24.86
CA PHE A 266 -13.38 -7.98 -23.72
C PHE A 266 -14.19 -8.89 -22.79
N ARG A 267 -13.78 -9.01 -21.52
CA ARG A 267 -14.45 -9.84 -20.49
C ARG A 267 -14.76 -11.26 -20.96
N GLY A 268 -13.78 -11.91 -21.60
CA GLY A 268 -13.91 -13.28 -22.09
C GLY A 268 -14.74 -13.44 -23.37
N ARG A 269 -15.29 -12.36 -23.94
CA ARG A 269 -15.86 -12.37 -25.30
C ARG A 269 -14.81 -11.95 -26.31
N ARG A 270 -14.72 -12.65 -27.42
CA ARG A 270 -13.86 -12.33 -28.56
C ARG A 270 -14.73 -11.83 -29.71
N PHE A 271 -14.27 -10.81 -30.40
CA PHE A 271 -14.87 -10.22 -31.59
C PHE A 271 -13.82 -10.30 -32.69
N ASP A 272 -14.03 -11.15 -33.69
CA ASP A 272 -13.10 -11.22 -34.82
C ASP A 272 -13.30 -10.00 -35.71
N TRP A 273 -12.25 -9.53 -36.40
CA TRP A 273 -12.36 -8.31 -37.20
C TRP A 273 -13.40 -8.40 -38.31
N ALA A 274 -13.63 -9.59 -38.85
CA ALA A 274 -14.69 -9.86 -39.82
C ALA A 274 -16.10 -9.57 -39.28
N GLU A 275 -16.32 -9.72 -37.97
CA GLU A 275 -17.61 -9.46 -37.33
C GLU A 275 -17.80 -7.99 -36.97
N VAL A 276 -16.72 -7.20 -36.95
CA VAL A 276 -16.75 -5.79 -36.57
C VAL A 276 -16.93 -4.92 -37.81
N GLN A 277 -17.97 -4.07 -37.81
CA GLN A 277 -18.22 -3.12 -38.90
C GLN A 277 -17.45 -1.82 -38.66
N GLU A 278 -17.57 -1.27 -37.45
CA GLU A 278 -16.98 0.02 -37.09
C GLU A 278 -16.51 0.01 -35.63
N LEU A 279 -15.35 0.63 -35.42
CA LEU A 279 -14.77 0.90 -34.11
C LEU A 279 -14.67 2.41 -33.93
N ARG A 280 -15.36 2.94 -32.92
CA ARG A 280 -15.31 4.37 -32.61
C ARG A 280 -14.80 4.61 -31.21
N LEU A 281 -13.69 5.33 -31.08
CA LEU A 281 -13.19 5.80 -29.79
C LEU A 281 -13.71 7.21 -29.54
N THR A 282 -14.67 7.33 -28.62
CA THR A 282 -15.32 8.62 -28.31
C THR A 282 -14.38 9.59 -27.58
N ARG A 283 -14.76 10.87 -27.50
CA ARG A 283 -14.04 11.92 -26.74
C ARG A 283 -13.82 11.58 -25.27
N HIS A 284 -14.70 10.77 -24.68
CA HIS A 284 -14.59 10.34 -23.29
C HIS A 284 -13.76 9.06 -23.14
N ASN A 285 -13.01 8.66 -24.17
CA ASN A 285 -12.29 7.40 -24.25
C ASN A 285 -13.21 6.19 -23.94
N VAL A 286 -14.44 6.19 -24.46
CA VAL A 286 -15.31 5.01 -24.48
C VAL A 286 -15.17 4.36 -25.84
N LEU A 287 -14.79 3.08 -25.88
CA LEU A 287 -14.71 2.33 -27.14
C LEU A 287 -16.10 1.81 -27.51
N VAL A 288 -16.60 2.22 -28.66
CA VAL A 288 -17.87 1.76 -29.21
C VAL A 288 -17.57 0.78 -30.32
N VAL A 289 -18.02 -0.46 -30.16
CA VAL A 289 -17.87 -1.54 -31.13
C VAL A 289 -19.22 -1.79 -31.77
N THR A 290 -19.32 -1.52 -33.06
CA THR A 290 -20.51 -1.80 -33.87
C THR A 290 -20.27 -3.08 -34.67
N PRO A 291 -20.84 -4.22 -34.26
CA PRO A 291 -20.72 -5.45 -35.03
C PRO A 291 -21.58 -5.38 -36.30
N ARG A 292 -21.23 -6.15 -37.34
CA ARG A 292 -22.02 -6.30 -38.57
C ARG A 292 -23.40 -6.91 -38.29
N ILE A 293 -23.47 -7.81 -37.31
CA ILE A 293 -24.70 -8.45 -36.87
C ILE A 293 -24.82 -8.27 -35.35
N GLY A 294 -25.90 -7.62 -34.92
CA GLY A 294 -26.22 -7.47 -33.50
C GLY A 294 -26.23 -6.03 -32.99
N ARG A 295 -26.12 -5.86 -31.68
CA ARG A 295 -26.24 -4.57 -31.00
C ARG A 295 -24.86 -3.96 -30.75
N THR A 296 -24.73 -2.66 -31.03
CA THR A 296 -23.56 -1.85 -30.66
C THR A 296 -23.24 -2.00 -29.16
N ARG A 297 -21.97 -2.18 -28.84
CA ARG A 297 -21.47 -2.32 -27.47
C ARG A 297 -20.57 -1.16 -27.11
N ARG A 298 -20.78 -0.62 -25.91
CA ARG A 298 -19.91 0.41 -25.33
C ARG A 298 -19.01 -0.27 -24.30
N ILE A 299 -17.72 -0.16 -24.53
CA ILE A 299 -16.69 -0.77 -23.71
C ILE A 299 -15.94 0.33 -22.96
N GLY A 300 -16.19 0.36 -21.65
CA GLY A 300 -15.39 1.09 -20.67
C GLY A 300 -15.37 2.61 -20.81
N ARG A 301 -14.72 3.26 -19.86
CA ARG A 301 -14.26 4.65 -19.97
C ARG A 301 -12.78 4.62 -19.60
N PHE A 302 -11.92 4.56 -20.60
CA PHE A 302 -10.48 4.53 -20.43
C PHE A 302 -10.01 5.92 -19.91
N GLY A 303 -8.99 5.94 -19.07
CA GLY A 303 -8.22 7.15 -18.78
C GLY A 303 -7.48 7.65 -20.03
N ASP A 304 -6.82 8.80 -19.90
CA ASP A 304 -6.20 9.49 -21.04
C ASP A 304 -5.02 8.67 -21.62
N GLU A 305 -4.23 8.03 -20.75
CA GLU A 305 -3.12 7.17 -21.17
C GLU A 305 -3.60 5.87 -21.82
N GLY A 306 -4.55 5.15 -21.22
CA GLY A 306 -5.05 3.91 -21.81
C GLY A 306 -5.91 4.17 -23.05
N GLY A 307 -6.63 5.28 -23.12
CA GLY A 307 -7.28 5.74 -24.36
C GLY A 307 -6.27 5.98 -25.49
N THR A 308 -5.12 6.57 -25.17
CA THR A 308 -4.03 6.78 -26.14
C THR A 308 -3.39 5.46 -26.58
N ARG A 309 -3.10 4.55 -25.63
CA ARG A 309 -2.58 3.20 -25.95
C ARG A 309 -3.56 2.41 -26.80
N LEU A 310 -4.85 2.48 -26.47
CA LEU A 310 -5.92 1.83 -27.22
C LEU A 310 -6.04 2.41 -28.63
N HIS A 311 -5.92 3.74 -28.78
CA HIS A 311 -5.88 4.38 -30.09
C HIS A 311 -4.71 3.85 -30.95
N HIS A 312 -3.50 3.79 -30.39
CA HIS A 312 -2.35 3.25 -31.12
C HIS A 312 -2.53 1.76 -31.48
N ALA A 313 -3.04 0.95 -30.54
CA ALA A 313 -3.29 -0.47 -30.77
C ALA A 313 -4.34 -0.68 -31.88
N LEU A 314 -5.47 0.04 -31.82
CA LEU A 314 -6.53 -0.07 -32.82
C LEU A 314 -6.06 0.42 -34.19
N ARG A 315 -5.30 1.52 -34.25
CA ARG A 315 -4.75 2.01 -35.52
C ARG A 315 -3.78 1.03 -36.16
N HIS A 316 -3.11 0.20 -35.36
CA HIS A 316 -2.12 -0.76 -35.84
C HIS A 316 -2.76 -2.09 -36.26
N PHE A 317 -3.71 -2.62 -35.48
CA PHE A 317 -4.25 -3.96 -35.67
C PHE A 317 -5.67 -4.03 -36.24
N ALA A 318 -6.47 -2.96 -36.17
CA ALA A 318 -7.86 -3.06 -36.60
C ALA A 318 -7.96 -3.08 -38.13
N GLU A 319 -8.56 -4.14 -38.66
CA GLU A 319 -8.95 -4.21 -40.09
C GLU A 319 -10.30 -3.52 -40.35
N ALA A 320 -11.09 -3.28 -39.29
CA ALA A 320 -12.37 -2.59 -39.37
C ALA A 320 -12.20 -1.07 -39.44
N THR A 321 -13.22 -0.36 -39.95
CA THR A 321 -13.24 1.10 -40.01
C THR A 321 -13.09 1.69 -38.61
N TYR A 322 -11.96 2.35 -38.36
CA TYR A 322 -11.64 2.97 -37.08
C TYR A 322 -11.75 4.48 -37.15
N SER A 323 -12.53 5.08 -36.24
CA SER A 323 -12.63 6.52 -36.06
C SER A 323 -12.34 6.92 -34.61
N ARG A 324 -11.67 8.06 -34.42
CA ARG A 324 -11.50 8.69 -33.11
C ARG A 324 -12.14 10.05 -33.17
N ASP A 325 -13.06 10.30 -32.24
CA ASP A 325 -13.58 11.66 -32.05
C ASP A 325 -12.40 12.52 -31.60
N ARG A 326 -11.94 13.44 -32.46
CA ARG A 326 -10.97 14.46 -32.04
C ARG A 326 -11.64 15.31 -30.97
N ALA A 327 -10.90 15.56 -29.89
CA ALA A 327 -11.22 16.71 -29.07
C ALA A 327 -10.85 17.91 -29.95
N ASP A 328 -11.83 18.56 -30.55
CA ASP A 328 -11.61 19.86 -31.16
C ASP A 328 -10.96 20.77 -30.09
N ALA A 329 -9.88 21.42 -30.52
CA ALA A 329 -8.87 22.07 -29.68
C ALA A 329 -9.44 23.12 -28.73
#